data_AF-A0A1Q6QSK8-F1
#
_entry.id   AF-A0A1Q6QSK8-F1
#
_cell.length_a   1.000
_cell.length_b   1.000
_cell.length_c   1.000
_cell.angle_alpha   90.00
_cell.angle_beta   90.00
_cell.angle_gamma   90.00
#
_symmetry.space_group_name_H-M   'P 1'
#
loop_
_entity.id
_entity.type
_entity.pdbx_description
1 polymer ?
#
loop_
_entity_poly.entity_id
_entity_poly.type
_entity_poly.pdbx_seq_one_letter_code
_entity_poly.pdbx_strand_id
1 'polypeptide(L)'
;MQANVAWSINGKAVELDNRLIHMDFNGDGSIDADDAQALLDYVAGIRTDISNPDYADLDGDQAITSYDAYLFLERLNRGEVTLPAGGEVRITVTMTLTEAQKKALDESYENGAYIQGYVFAVPEATAEGLKQVSHSIPVLAFYGNWTDASMFEAGSWLEYSARLDTRWPYMGWITCNYITGTSAGSGSQYNWGGNPETLMWDREDYLPERTSLNNQNGDALCQYFVSPIRNAANAKMQIRNVETGEIYKQRELGSMGAGFYYSAASAWQRVSQPVNLTWSGTDAQGQPLPEGTVAEVQVTLAPEYYVDAKSGRTDWEALGDGATLTTQVTIDNTTPELTGVSVDPVSRQLTVTAKDNQFVAILSLYNPDNGASYGIFTPNQQTPSETVSQVFDLSNFTGTKLRAVVYDYAANSAVYDVSVGEIFGNQEVVTEFGAFWSGEWLLFNRDSSAAACRRGWAAAPSPGVRPNSPRRRPSSR
;
A
#
# COMPACT_ATOMS: atom_id res chain seq x y z
N MET A 1 34.65 9.66 -3.34
CA MET A 1 34.41 10.14 -4.72
C MET A 1 34.87 11.57 -4.80
N GLN A 2 35.65 11.93 -5.82
CA GLN A 2 36.08 13.31 -6.07
C GLN A 2 35.48 13.75 -7.40
N ALA A 3 34.51 14.67 -7.35
CA ALA A 3 33.98 15.26 -8.58
C ALA A 3 35.07 16.06 -9.28
N ASN A 4 35.01 16.16 -10.61
CA ASN A 4 35.88 17.07 -11.35
C ASN A 4 35.43 18.50 -11.04
N VAL A 5 36.33 19.32 -10.48
CA VAL A 5 36.05 20.69 -10.06
C VAL A 5 36.75 21.67 -10.99
N ALA A 6 35.99 22.60 -11.55
CA ALA A 6 36.52 23.72 -12.33
C ALA A 6 36.13 25.05 -11.69
N TRP A 7 37.08 25.98 -11.64
CA TRP A 7 36.90 27.31 -11.05
C TRP A 7 36.94 28.37 -12.14
N SER A 8 36.06 29.38 -12.02
CA SER A 8 36.18 30.61 -12.81
C SER A 8 35.96 31.85 -11.94
N ILE A 9 36.75 32.89 -12.21
CA ILE A 9 36.71 34.18 -11.52
C ILE A 9 36.30 35.24 -12.54
N ASN A 10 35.20 35.93 -12.27
CA ASN A 10 34.63 36.95 -13.16
C ASN A 10 34.46 36.45 -14.62
N GLY A 11 34.05 35.19 -14.78
CA GLY A 11 33.82 34.54 -16.08
C GLY A 11 35.09 34.08 -16.81
N LYS A 12 36.28 34.20 -16.20
CA LYS A 12 37.53 33.65 -16.73
C LYS A 12 37.91 32.40 -15.95
N ALA A 13 38.25 31.32 -16.66
CA ALA A 13 38.78 30.12 -16.02
C ALA A 13 40.02 30.47 -15.19
N VAL A 14 40.13 29.88 -14.01
CA VAL A 14 41.35 29.97 -13.21
C VAL A 14 42.41 29.13 -13.90
N GLU A 15 43.54 29.73 -14.25
CA GLU A 15 44.70 28.96 -14.69
C GLU A 15 45.24 28.19 -13.47
N LEU A 16 45.42 26.87 -13.64
CA LEU A 16 46.04 26.01 -12.62
C LEU A 16 47.43 26.57 -12.28
N ASP A 17 47.85 26.44 -11.01
CA ASP A 17 49.21 26.77 -10.59
C ASP A 17 50.21 26.19 -11.61
N ASN A 18 51.10 27.01 -12.18
CA ASN A 18 52.07 26.58 -13.18
C ASN A 18 52.96 25.42 -12.69
N ARG A 19 53.02 25.14 -11.39
CA ARG A 19 53.71 23.96 -10.85
C ARG A 19 52.93 22.65 -11.06
N LEU A 20 51.60 22.70 -11.19
CA LEU A 20 50.75 21.53 -11.45
C LEU A 20 51.07 20.89 -12.80
N ILE A 21 51.59 21.64 -13.78
CA ILE A 21 51.96 21.10 -15.11
C ILE A 21 53.03 19.99 -15.04
N HIS A 22 53.75 19.90 -13.92
CA HIS A 22 54.79 18.90 -13.68
C HIS A 22 54.31 17.75 -12.77
N MET A 23 53.04 17.76 -12.35
CA MET A 23 52.49 16.83 -11.36
C MET A 23 51.59 15.75 -11.99
N ASP A 24 51.86 15.41 -13.26
CA ASP A 24 51.40 14.15 -13.89
C ASP A 24 52.31 13.03 -13.37
N PHE A 25 51.96 12.49 -12.20
CA PHE A 25 52.72 11.46 -11.47
C PHE A 25 52.45 10.06 -12.02
N ASN A 26 51.32 9.85 -12.70
CA ASN A 26 50.96 8.57 -13.32
C ASN A 26 51.48 8.42 -14.78
N GLY A 27 51.86 9.53 -15.42
CA GLY A 27 52.43 9.60 -16.76
C GLY A 27 51.42 9.48 -17.91
N ASP A 28 50.13 9.69 -17.66
CA ASP A 28 49.08 9.53 -18.66
C ASP A 28 48.78 10.80 -19.48
N GLY A 29 49.43 11.92 -19.14
CA GLY A 29 49.28 13.21 -19.80
C GLY A 29 48.12 14.06 -19.27
N SER A 30 47.42 13.61 -18.23
CA SER A 30 46.39 14.34 -17.49
C SER A 30 46.92 14.68 -16.09
N ILE A 31 46.38 15.73 -15.46
CA ILE A 31 46.74 16.13 -14.09
C ILE A 31 45.45 16.10 -13.28
N ASP A 32 45.21 14.99 -12.58
CA ASP A 32 43.95 14.74 -11.88
C ASP A 32 44.11 13.82 -10.65
N ALA A 33 43.01 13.27 -10.14
CA ALA A 33 43.01 12.46 -8.94
C ALA A 33 43.82 11.15 -9.08
N ASP A 34 44.02 10.65 -10.30
CA ASP A 34 44.78 9.43 -10.55
C ASP A 34 46.28 9.65 -10.30
N ASP A 35 46.77 10.89 -10.37
CA ASP A 35 48.11 11.27 -9.93
C ASP A 35 48.27 11.28 -8.41
N ALA A 36 47.21 11.61 -7.67
CA ALA A 36 47.21 11.46 -6.23
C ALA A 36 47.26 9.97 -5.84
N GLN A 37 46.50 9.13 -6.56
CA GLN A 37 46.54 7.69 -6.37
C GLN A 37 47.91 7.11 -6.72
N ALA A 38 48.57 7.61 -7.76
CA ALA A 38 49.94 7.27 -8.11
C ALA A 38 50.94 7.53 -6.96
N LEU A 39 50.84 8.69 -6.31
CA LEU A 39 51.65 9.01 -5.13
C LEU A 39 51.37 8.05 -3.97
N LEU A 40 50.09 7.76 -3.69
CA LEU A 40 49.70 6.82 -2.64
C LEU A 40 50.21 5.40 -2.91
N ASP A 41 50.12 4.93 -4.15
CA ASP A 41 50.60 3.60 -4.56
C ASP A 41 52.12 3.50 -4.46
N TYR A 42 52.84 4.58 -4.78
CA TYR A 42 54.29 4.66 -4.61
C TYR A 42 54.69 4.60 -3.14
N VAL A 43 54.04 5.40 -2.29
CA VAL A 43 54.26 5.41 -0.84
C VAL A 43 53.92 4.05 -0.20
N ALA A 44 52.87 3.38 -0.70
CA ALA A 44 52.47 2.04 -0.24
C ALA A 44 53.36 0.91 -0.80
N GLY A 45 54.28 1.20 -1.72
CA GLY A 45 55.13 0.20 -2.39
C GLY A 45 54.38 -0.69 -3.40
N ILE A 46 53.16 -0.32 -3.78
CA ILE A 46 52.36 -0.98 -4.83
C ILE A 46 52.94 -0.61 -6.21
N ARG A 47 53.47 0.60 -6.32
CA ARG A 47 54.17 1.14 -7.50
C ARG A 47 55.64 1.42 -7.14
N THR A 48 56.56 1.08 -8.02
CA THR A 48 58.02 1.25 -7.76
C THR A 48 58.55 2.61 -8.16
N ASP A 49 57.90 3.30 -9.10
CA ASP A 49 58.37 4.55 -9.69
C ASP A 49 57.18 5.45 -10.07
N ILE A 50 57.37 6.77 -10.03
CA ILE A 50 56.41 7.79 -10.49
C ILE A 50 57.08 8.74 -11.49
N SER A 51 56.30 9.38 -12.34
CA SER A 51 56.76 10.47 -13.20
C SER A 51 57.07 11.71 -12.36
N ASN A 52 58.03 12.54 -12.79
CA ASN A 52 58.38 13.82 -12.14
C ASN A 52 58.56 13.79 -10.60
N PRO A 53 59.33 12.84 -10.02
CA PRO A 53 59.44 12.67 -8.57
C PRO A 53 60.01 13.89 -7.83
N ASP A 54 60.79 14.74 -8.52
CA ASP A 54 61.33 15.99 -7.96
C ASP A 54 60.23 17.00 -7.58
N TYR A 55 58.99 16.80 -8.03
CA TYR A 55 57.82 17.64 -7.72
C TYR A 55 56.85 16.98 -6.73
N ALA A 56 57.14 15.76 -6.27
CA ALA A 56 56.25 14.97 -5.42
C ALA A 56 56.37 15.28 -3.92
N ASP A 57 57.47 15.92 -3.48
CA ASP A 57 57.63 16.45 -2.11
C ASP A 57 57.02 17.86 -2.04
N LEU A 58 55.77 17.91 -1.55
CA LEU A 58 54.91 19.10 -1.63
C LEU A 58 54.97 19.95 -0.38
N ASP A 59 55.39 19.39 0.76
CA ASP A 59 55.65 20.12 2.01
C ASP A 59 57.13 20.47 2.25
N GLY A 60 58.04 19.89 1.46
CA GLY A 60 59.47 20.17 1.48
C GLY A 60 60.23 19.45 2.60
N ASP A 61 59.67 18.38 3.17
CA ASP A 61 60.28 17.64 4.28
C ASP A 61 61.32 16.59 3.85
N GLN A 62 61.58 16.49 2.53
CA GLN A 62 62.49 15.54 1.87
C GLN A 62 61.98 14.09 1.84
N ALA A 63 60.70 13.86 2.08
CA ALA A 63 60.05 12.57 1.92
C ALA A 63 58.79 12.69 1.06
N ILE A 64 58.56 11.69 0.20
CA ILE A 64 57.26 11.54 -0.46
C ILE A 64 56.41 10.67 0.44
N THR A 65 55.32 11.23 0.94
CA THR A 65 54.42 10.58 1.89
C THR A 65 52.97 10.66 1.43
N SER A 66 52.06 10.01 2.16
CA SER A 66 50.62 10.17 1.91
C SER A 66 50.13 11.60 2.20
N TYR A 67 50.90 12.40 2.96
CA TYR A 67 50.59 13.80 3.21
C TYR A 67 50.79 14.65 1.95
N ASP A 68 51.80 14.34 1.13
CA ASP A 68 52.00 14.98 -0.17
C ASP A 68 50.84 14.69 -1.12
N ALA A 69 50.36 13.44 -1.18
CA ALA A 69 49.17 13.11 -1.97
C ALA A 69 47.94 13.92 -1.52
N TYR A 70 47.79 14.18 -0.21
CA TYR A 70 46.75 15.06 0.32
C TYR A 70 46.94 16.53 -0.13
N LEU A 71 48.16 17.07 -0.05
CA LEU A 71 48.46 18.43 -0.49
C LEU A 71 48.26 18.61 -1.99
N PHE A 72 48.56 17.58 -2.79
CA PHE A 72 48.29 17.58 -4.23
C PHE A 72 46.80 17.64 -4.51
N LEU A 73 46.00 16.79 -3.84
CA LEU A 73 44.53 16.83 -3.94
C LEU A 73 43.95 18.17 -3.49
N GLU A 74 44.52 18.80 -2.45
CA GLU A 74 44.13 20.14 -2.03
C GLU A 74 44.41 21.17 -3.14
N ARG A 75 45.59 21.12 -3.77
CA ARG A 75 45.99 22.02 -4.86
C ARG A 75 45.13 21.85 -6.12
N LEU A 76 44.79 20.62 -6.51
CA LEU A 76 43.88 20.34 -7.63
C LEU A 76 42.51 21.01 -7.46
N ASN A 77 42.07 21.18 -6.21
CA ASN A 77 40.76 21.70 -5.87
C ASN A 77 40.78 23.14 -5.33
N ARG A 78 41.90 23.88 -5.47
CA ARG A 78 42.05 25.26 -4.98
C ARG A 78 42.15 26.24 -6.15
N GLY A 79 41.50 27.40 -6.00
CA GLY A 79 41.71 28.57 -6.85
C GLY A 79 42.11 29.78 -6.01
N GLU A 80 43.02 30.61 -6.53
CA GLU A 80 43.44 31.85 -5.86
C GLU A 80 42.73 33.06 -6.48
N VAL A 81 42.32 34.00 -5.63
CA VAL A 81 41.59 35.20 -6.05
C VAL A 81 41.94 36.38 -5.15
N THR A 82 42.18 37.54 -5.75
CA THR A 82 42.32 38.80 -5.02
C THR A 82 40.98 39.51 -4.93
N LEU A 83 40.49 39.71 -3.70
CA LEU A 83 39.33 40.54 -3.42
C LEU A 83 39.79 41.99 -3.16
N PRO A 84 39.47 42.98 -4.00
CA PRO A 84 39.80 44.38 -3.73
C PRO A 84 39.06 44.88 -2.49
N ALA A 85 39.71 45.75 -1.72
CA ALA A 85 39.11 46.34 -0.52
C ALA A 85 37.79 47.05 -0.85
N GLY A 86 36.71 46.68 -0.16
CA GLY A 86 35.37 47.22 -0.39
C GLY A 86 34.72 46.81 -1.72
N GLY A 87 35.31 45.86 -2.46
CA GLY A 87 34.77 45.38 -3.73
C GLY A 87 34.07 44.02 -3.64
N GLU A 88 33.70 43.51 -4.82
CA GLU A 88 33.05 42.20 -5.02
C GLU A 88 33.87 41.40 -6.04
N VAL A 89 33.94 40.08 -5.86
CA VAL A 89 34.42 39.14 -6.88
C VAL A 89 33.41 38.02 -7.06
N ARG A 90 33.15 37.62 -8.31
CA ARG A 90 32.23 36.51 -8.61
C ARG A 90 33.02 35.26 -8.95
N ILE A 91 32.84 34.23 -8.13
CA ILE A 91 33.47 32.92 -8.30
C ILE A 91 32.37 31.95 -8.72
N THR A 92 32.59 31.20 -9.80
CA THR A 92 31.74 30.08 -10.19
C THR A 92 32.52 28.79 -10.05
N VAL A 93 31.93 27.82 -9.34
CA VAL A 93 32.49 26.49 -9.14
C VAL A 93 31.61 25.50 -9.90
N THR A 94 32.19 24.79 -10.86
CA THR A 94 31.50 23.73 -11.60
C THR A 94 32.01 22.39 -11.10
N MET A 95 31.11 21.60 -10.51
CA MET A 95 31.39 20.22 -10.08
C MET A 95 30.72 19.26 -11.05
N THR A 96 31.49 18.35 -11.64
CA THR A 96 30.98 17.35 -12.61
C THR A 96 31.23 15.94 -12.09
N LEU A 97 30.15 15.15 -11.99
CA LEU A 97 30.24 13.72 -11.68
C LEU A 97 30.72 12.96 -12.92
N THR A 98 31.72 12.10 -12.74
CA THR A 98 32.20 11.22 -13.80
C THR A 98 31.20 10.08 -14.06
N GLU A 99 31.26 9.45 -15.23
CA GLU A 99 30.38 8.31 -15.55
C GLU A 99 30.56 7.13 -14.57
N ALA A 100 31.80 6.89 -14.11
CA ALA A 100 32.08 5.88 -13.09
C ALA A 100 31.41 6.23 -11.74
N GLN A 101 31.37 7.51 -11.37
CA GLN A 101 30.69 7.97 -10.15
C GLN A 101 29.18 7.87 -10.26
N LYS A 102 28.61 8.26 -11.39
CA LYS A 102 27.17 8.10 -11.68
C LYS A 102 26.77 6.63 -11.56
N LYS A 103 27.52 5.74 -12.21
CA LYS A 103 27.31 4.30 -12.12
C LYS A 103 27.37 3.78 -10.68
N ALA A 104 28.38 4.20 -9.92
CA ALA A 104 28.50 3.81 -8.51
C ALA A 104 27.34 4.33 -7.64
N LEU A 105 26.82 5.53 -7.96
CA LEU A 105 25.63 6.08 -7.31
C LEU A 105 24.38 5.28 -7.69
N ASP A 106 24.15 4.99 -8.97
CA ASP A 106 23.01 4.21 -9.45
C ASP A 106 23.01 2.79 -8.85
N GLU A 107 24.18 2.15 -8.74
CA GLU A 107 24.33 0.83 -8.10
C GLU A 107 24.04 0.86 -6.59
N SER A 108 24.27 2.00 -5.92
CA SER A 108 24.13 2.13 -4.46
C SER A 108 22.79 2.73 -4.04
N TYR A 109 22.17 3.54 -4.90
CA TYR A 109 21.01 4.37 -4.60
C TYR A 109 20.02 4.34 -5.76
N GLU A 110 19.13 3.34 -5.71
CA GLU A 110 18.11 3.08 -6.74
C GLU A 110 17.29 4.33 -7.12
N ASN A 111 16.90 5.13 -6.12
CA ASN A 111 16.04 6.30 -6.30
C ASN A 111 16.80 7.64 -6.27
N GLY A 112 18.11 7.62 -6.54
CA GLY A 112 18.96 8.80 -6.54
C GLY A 112 19.58 9.14 -5.18
N ALA A 113 20.48 10.13 -5.20
CA ALA A 113 21.37 10.43 -4.07
C ALA A 113 21.55 11.93 -3.85
N TYR A 114 21.70 12.34 -2.59
CA TYR A 114 22.15 13.68 -2.26
C TYR A 114 23.63 13.84 -2.57
N ILE A 115 23.95 14.90 -3.32
CA ILE A 115 25.31 15.37 -3.53
C ILE A 115 25.49 16.60 -2.66
N GLN A 116 26.27 16.46 -1.59
CA GLN A 116 26.48 17.52 -0.61
C GLN A 116 27.96 17.79 -0.39
N GLY A 117 28.29 19.03 -0.05
CA GLY A 117 29.65 19.45 0.20
C GLY A 117 29.74 20.86 0.74
N TYR A 118 30.97 21.36 0.82
CA TYR A 118 31.26 22.74 1.22
C TYR A 118 32.27 23.35 0.26
N VAL A 119 32.07 24.61 -0.09
CA VAL A 119 33.07 25.46 -0.73
C VAL A 119 33.69 26.35 0.34
N PHE A 120 35.01 26.38 0.40
CA PHE A 120 35.74 27.19 1.38
C PHE A 120 36.43 28.37 0.70
N ALA A 121 36.34 29.54 1.33
CA ALA A 121 37.18 30.69 1.01
C ALA A 121 38.13 30.91 2.19
N VAL A 122 39.40 30.57 1.99
CA VAL A 122 40.43 30.63 3.02
C VAL A 122 41.38 31.77 2.68
N PRO A 123 41.50 32.78 3.55
CA PRO A 123 42.44 33.88 3.32
C PRO A 123 43.88 33.39 3.49
N GLU A 124 44.78 33.93 2.67
CA GLU A 124 46.21 33.72 2.89
C GLU A 124 46.68 34.42 4.16
N ALA A 125 47.71 33.86 4.78
CA ALA A 125 48.33 34.51 5.94
C ALA A 125 48.98 35.84 5.51
N THR A 126 48.80 36.89 6.30
CA THR A 126 49.59 38.12 6.10
C THR A 126 51.08 37.86 6.31
N ALA A 127 51.95 38.80 5.94
CA ALA A 127 53.39 38.69 6.15
C ALA A 127 53.78 38.47 7.63
N GLU A 128 52.90 38.89 8.55
CA GLU A 128 53.04 38.68 10.00
C GLU A 128 52.43 37.36 10.50
N GLY A 129 51.98 36.47 9.60
CA GLY A 129 51.40 35.17 9.93
C GLY A 129 49.94 35.20 10.38
N LEU A 130 49.26 36.35 10.28
CA LEU A 130 47.85 36.46 10.65
C LEU A 130 46.96 35.81 9.59
N LYS A 131 46.30 34.70 9.92
CA LYS A 131 45.22 34.13 9.11
C LYS A 131 43.91 34.85 9.44
N GLN A 132 43.30 35.48 8.44
CA GLN A 132 41.95 36.04 8.59
C GLN A 132 40.89 34.92 8.66
N VAL A 133 39.62 35.28 8.80
CA VAL A 133 38.51 34.31 8.95
C VAL A 133 38.28 33.54 7.64
N SER A 134 38.25 32.22 7.74
CA SER A 134 37.80 31.34 6.65
C SER A 134 36.27 31.35 6.57
N HIS A 135 35.73 31.41 5.36
CA HIS A 135 34.30 31.24 5.09
C HIS A 135 34.01 29.85 4.54
N SER A 136 32.86 29.28 4.90
CA SER A 136 32.34 28.05 4.33
C SER A 136 30.93 28.28 3.78
N ILE A 137 30.67 27.71 2.61
CA ILE A 137 29.39 27.78 1.90
C ILE A 137 28.92 26.34 1.68
N PRO A 138 27.84 25.88 2.34
CA PRO A 138 27.29 24.56 2.10
C PRO A 138 26.67 24.48 0.71
N VAL A 139 26.85 23.34 0.05
CA VAL A 139 26.26 23.01 -1.25
C VAL A 139 25.47 21.72 -1.09
N LEU A 140 24.25 21.70 -1.62
CA LEU A 140 23.38 20.54 -1.66
C LEU A 140 22.70 20.44 -3.02
N ALA A 141 22.76 19.27 -3.62
CA ALA A 141 22.09 18.90 -4.85
C ALA A 141 21.52 17.48 -4.72
N PHE A 142 20.66 17.10 -5.67
CA PHE A 142 20.13 15.76 -5.80
C PHE A 142 20.45 15.22 -7.18
N TYR A 143 21.04 14.03 -7.24
CA TYR A 143 21.32 13.29 -8.46
C TYR A 143 20.21 12.24 -8.65
N GLY A 144 19.49 12.31 -9.77
CA GLY A 144 18.32 11.48 -10.07
C GLY A 144 17.03 12.30 -10.19
N ASN A 145 15.88 11.62 -10.33
CA ASN A 145 14.58 12.28 -10.32
C ASN A 145 14.04 12.34 -8.88
N TRP A 146 13.67 13.53 -8.42
CA TRP A 146 13.23 13.76 -7.04
C TRP A 146 12.00 12.95 -6.64
N THR A 147 11.24 12.43 -7.62
CA THR A 147 10.00 11.68 -7.39
C THR A 147 10.06 10.21 -7.81
N ASP A 148 11.25 9.66 -8.11
CA ASP A 148 11.41 8.21 -8.23
C ASP A 148 11.21 7.54 -6.86
N ALA A 149 11.72 8.17 -5.79
CA ALA A 149 11.37 7.79 -4.44
C ALA A 149 9.88 8.05 -4.14
N SER A 150 9.20 7.05 -3.56
CA SER A 150 7.77 7.11 -3.26
C SER A 150 7.35 8.37 -2.52
N MET A 151 6.26 8.97 -2.97
CA MET A 151 5.54 10.03 -2.28
C MET A 151 4.59 9.49 -1.19
N PHE A 152 4.34 8.18 -1.19
CA PHE A 152 3.40 7.49 -0.31
C PHE A 152 4.10 6.52 0.61
N GLU A 153 3.44 6.19 1.72
CA GLU A 153 3.77 5.08 2.60
C GLU A 153 3.95 3.80 1.79
N ALA A 154 4.86 2.91 2.24
CA ALA A 154 5.08 1.65 1.57
C ALA A 154 3.86 0.72 1.72
N GLY A 155 3.56 -0.03 0.65
CA GLY A 155 2.48 -1.01 0.64
C GLY A 155 1.07 -0.39 0.73
N SER A 156 0.10 -1.27 0.95
CA SER A 156 -1.33 -0.95 1.06
C SER A 156 -1.99 -1.85 2.09
N TRP A 157 -3.17 -1.46 2.57
CA TRP A 157 -3.95 -2.27 3.50
C TRP A 157 -4.15 -3.71 2.99
N LEU A 158 -4.37 -3.91 1.68
CA LEU A 158 -4.53 -5.23 1.07
C LEU A 158 -3.24 -6.05 1.15
N GLU A 159 -2.11 -5.46 0.74
CA GLU A 159 -0.80 -6.11 0.78
C GLU A 159 -0.37 -6.47 2.21
N TYR A 160 -0.62 -5.59 3.18
CA TYR A 160 -0.36 -5.86 4.59
C TYR A 160 -1.28 -6.94 5.16
N SER A 161 -2.56 -6.93 4.80
CA SER A 161 -3.52 -7.95 5.24
C SER A 161 -3.13 -9.34 4.72
N ALA A 162 -2.65 -9.41 3.47
CA ALA A 162 -2.12 -10.62 2.84
C ALA A 162 -0.66 -10.94 3.21
N ARG A 163 -0.01 -10.15 4.07
CA ARG A 163 1.39 -10.31 4.50
C ARG A 163 2.42 -10.32 3.36
N LEU A 164 2.10 -9.68 2.24
CA LEU A 164 3.02 -9.51 1.11
C LEU A 164 4.09 -8.46 1.41
N ASP A 165 3.72 -7.41 2.14
CA ASP A 165 4.69 -6.46 2.70
C ASP A 165 4.85 -6.73 4.21
N THR A 166 6.09 -7.00 4.61
CA THR A 166 6.45 -7.24 6.02
C THR A 166 7.25 -6.08 6.62
N ARG A 167 7.57 -5.06 5.82
CA ARG A 167 8.23 -3.84 6.30
C ARG A 167 7.25 -3.08 7.18
N TRP A 168 7.74 -2.60 8.32
CA TRP A 168 6.92 -1.72 9.15
C TRP A 168 6.71 -0.40 8.41
N PRO A 169 5.46 0.08 8.22
CA PRO A 169 5.21 1.39 7.65
C PRO A 169 5.99 2.48 8.41
N TYR A 170 6.50 3.49 7.71
CA TYR A 170 7.24 4.61 8.28
C TYR A 170 6.46 5.28 9.40
N MET A 171 5.15 5.50 9.21
CA MET A 171 4.26 6.08 10.21
C MET A 171 3.68 5.04 11.20
N GLY A 172 4.05 3.77 11.06
CA GLY A 172 3.65 2.67 11.93
C GLY A 172 2.18 2.23 11.82
N TRP A 173 1.53 2.49 10.68
CA TRP A 173 0.11 2.22 10.46
C TRP A 173 -0.14 1.39 9.20
N ILE A 174 -0.56 0.13 9.37
CA ILE A 174 -0.71 -0.83 8.26
C ILE A 174 -1.99 -0.62 7.43
N THR A 175 -2.98 0.11 7.96
CA THR A 175 -4.18 0.52 7.20
C THR A 175 -3.87 1.80 6.43
N CYS A 176 -3.00 1.69 5.43
CA CYS A 176 -2.58 2.78 4.56
C CYS A 176 -2.99 2.50 3.10
N ASN A 177 -3.00 3.54 2.26
CA ASN A 177 -3.17 3.42 0.81
C ASN A 177 -4.30 2.47 0.37
N TYR A 178 -5.55 2.75 0.78
CA TYR A 178 -6.69 1.85 0.57
C TYR A 178 -7.93 2.58 0.07
N ILE A 179 -8.79 1.86 -0.67
CA ILE A 179 -10.05 2.39 -1.18
C ILE A 179 -11.20 1.91 -0.29
N THR A 180 -12.19 2.76 -0.09
CA THR A 180 -13.48 2.38 0.49
C THR A 180 -14.55 2.23 -0.57
N GLY A 181 -15.46 1.29 -0.36
CA GLY A 181 -16.62 1.04 -1.21
C GLY A 181 -17.94 1.10 -0.44
N THR A 182 -19.05 1.13 -1.18
CA THR A 182 -20.41 0.98 -0.68
C THR A 182 -21.15 -0.03 -1.54
N SER A 183 -21.97 -0.86 -0.91
CA SER A 183 -22.89 -1.75 -1.60
C SER A 183 -24.23 -1.06 -1.89
N ALA A 184 -24.94 -1.56 -2.89
CA ALA A 184 -26.31 -1.19 -3.26
C ALA A 184 -27.22 -0.94 -2.05
N GLY A 185 -27.78 0.27 -1.95
CA GLY A 185 -28.74 0.63 -0.90
C GLY A 185 -28.16 0.76 0.51
N SER A 186 -26.85 0.60 0.70
CA SER A 186 -26.17 0.79 1.98
C SER A 186 -25.62 2.21 2.12
N GLY A 187 -25.77 2.81 3.30
CA GLY A 187 -25.08 4.05 3.65
C GLY A 187 -23.70 3.82 4.29
N SER A 188 -23.33 2.56 4.55
CA SER A 188 -22.10 2.19 5.24
C SER A 188 -20.96 1.95 4.26
N GLN A 189 -19.80 2.53 4.54
CA GLN A 189 -18.57 2.27 3.80
C GLN A 189 -17.79 1.10 4.40
N TYR A 190 -17.08 0.35 3.56
CA TYR A 190 -16.16 -0.72 3.95
C TYR A 190 -14.85 -0.61 3.16
N ASN A 191 -13.78 -1.25 3.64
CA ASN A 191 -12.54 -1.33 2.88
C ASN A 191 -12.75 -2.25 1.68
N TRP A 192 -12.57 -1.71 0.48
CA TRP A 192 -12.87 -2.39 -0.78
C TRP A 192 -11.65 -3.15 -1.33
N GLY A 193 -11.91 -4.14 -2.18
CA GLY A 193 -10.89 -4.89 -2.94
C GLY A 193 -10.47 -6.23 -2.33
N GLY A 194 -10.89 -6.50 -1.09
CA GLY A 194 -10.68 -7.80 -0.44
C GLY A 194 -11.84 -8.76 -0.66
N ASN A 195 -11.72 -9.94 -0.05
CA ASN A 195 -12.81 -10.92 0.00
C ASN A 195 -14.00 -10.35 0.81
N PRO A 196 -15.25 -10.48 0.33
CA PRO A 196 -16.40 -9.78 0.89
C PRO A 196 -16.84 -10.25 2.29
N GLU A 197 -16.56 -11.50 2.70
CA GLU A 197 -16.98 -12.00 4.04
C GLU A 197 -15.81 -12.38 4.95
N THR A 198 -14.59 -12.53 4.42
CA THR A 198 -13.43 -12.91 5.23
C THR A 198 -12.38 -11.82 5.23
N LEU A 199 -11.84 -11.50 6.40
CA LEU A 199 -10.63 -10.70 6.49
C LEU A 199 -9.48 -11.50 5.88
N MET A 200 -8.82 -10.92 4.88
CA MET A 200 -7.63 -11.49 4.25
C MET A 200 -6.55 -11.65 5.33
N TRP A 201 -6.20 -12.91 5.60
CA TRP A 201 -5.17 -13.32 6.57
C TRP A 201 -4.35 -14.47 5.96
N ASP A 202 -4.13 -15.57 6.67
CA ASP A 202 -3.40 -16.75 6.20
C ASP A 202 -4.17 -17.62 5.19
N ARG A 203 -5.37 -17.19 4.78
CA ARG A 203 -6.30 -17.98 3.96
C ARG A 203 -6.33 -17.59 2.49
N GLU A 204 -5.78 -16.42 2.14
CA GLU A 204 -5.81 -15.89 0.78
C GLU A 204 -4.55 -15.13 0.44
N ASP A 205 -4.08 -15.32 -0.79
CA ASP A 205 -3.09 -14.45 -1.41
C ASP A 205 -3.79 -13.23 -2.00
N TYR A 206 -3.14 -12.07 -1.94
CA TYR A 206 -3.63 -10.90 -2.65
C TYR A 206 -3.23 -10.99 -4.12
N LEU A 207 -4.24 -10.98 -4.99
CA LEU A 207 -4.10 -10.83 -6.44
C LEU A 207 -4.84 -9.56 -6.87
N PRO A 208 -4.18 -8.58 -7.51
CA PRO A 208 -4.83 -7.37 -7.99
C PRO A 208 -6.04 -7.65 -8.89
N GLU A 209 -6.02 -8.72 -9.67
CA GLU A 209 -7.10 -9.10 -10.59
C GLU A 209 -8.42 -9.45 -9.88
N ARG A 210 -8.37 -9.79 -8.58
CA ARG A 210 -9.56 -10.07 -7.76
C ARG A 210 -10.21 -8.79 -7.21
N THR A 211 -9.61 -7.62 -7.40
CA THR A 211 -10.22 -6.35 -6.96
C THR A 211 -11.33 -5.95 -7.93
N SER A 212 -12.57 -6.32 -7.62
CA SER A 212 -13.69 -6.20 -8.56
C SER A 212 -14.86 -5.33 -8.06
N LEU A 213 -15.62 -4.78 -8.99
CA LEU A 213 -16.77 -3.92 -8.73
C LEU A 213 -17.94 -4.29 -9.65
N ASN A 214 -19.13 -4.51 -9.07
CA ASN A 214 -20.37 -4.58 -9.82
C ASN A 214 -20.92 -3.16 -10.04
N ASN A 215 -20.99 -2.72 -11.30
CA ASN A 215 -21.49 -1.38 -11.66
C ASN A 215 -22.98 -1.34 -12.05
N GLN A 216 -23.70 -2.47 -11.92
CA GLN A 216 -25.12 -2.62 -12.24
C GLN A 216 -26.02 -2.72 -11.00
N ASN A 217 -25.48 -3.15 -9.86
CA ASN A 217 -26.21 -3.32 -8.60
C ASN A 217 -26.33 -2.01 -7.81
N GLY A 218 -25.52 -1.00 -8.15
CA GLY A 218 -25.46 0.28 -7.43
C GLY A 218 -24.30 0.39 -6.44
N ASP A 219 -23.30 -0.49 -6.57
CA ASP A 219 -22.06 -0.40 -5.79
C ASP A 219 -21.20 0.77 -6.30
N ALA A 220 -20.34 1.28 -5.43
CA ALA A 220 -19.50 2.42 -5.77
C ALA A 220 -18.21 2.46 -4.95
N LEU A 221 -17.14 2.96 -5.57
CA LEU A 221 -15.93 3.38 -4.88
C LEU A 221 -16.15 4.79 -4.32
N CYS A 222 -15.90 4.95 -3.02
CA CYS A 222 -16.20 6.15 -2.27
C CYS A 222 -14.98 7.05 -2.10
N GLN A 223 -13.94 6.58 -1.44
CA GLN A 223 -12.75 7.37 -1.12
C GLN A 223 -11.48 6.54 -1.30
N TYR A 224 -10.40 7.17 -1.76
CA TYR A 224 -9.06 6.62 -1.70
C TYR A 224 -8.32 7.28 -0.53
N PHE A 225 -8.12 6.52 0.54
CA PHE A 225 -7.31 6.94 1.68
C PHE A 225 -5.84 6.73 1.35
N VAL A 226 -5.13 7.83 1.11
CA VAL A 226 -3.70 7.82 0.78
C VAL A 226 -2.87 8.27 1.98
N SER A 227 -1.62 7.80 2.05
CA SER A 227 -0.71 8.08 3.17
C SER A 227 0.57 8.76 2.67
N PRO A 228 0.56 10.08 2.40
CA PRO A 228 1.74 10.77 1.88
C PRO A 228 2.86 10.84 2.93
N ILE A 229 4.08 10.52 2.53
CA ILE A 229 5.30 10.65 3.37
C ILE A 229 6.13 11.89 3.01
N ARG A 230 5.74 12.60 1.94
CA ARG A 230 6.39 13.82 1.44
C ARG A 230 5.34 14.87 1.11
N ASN A 231 5.67 16.14 1.29
CA ASN A 231 4.75 17.24 0.98
C ASN A 231 4.57 17.37 -0.53
N ALA A 232 3.32 17.50 -0.95
CA ALA A 232 2.94 17.77 -2.33
C ALA A 232 2.35 19.18 -2.43
N ALA A 233 2.85 19.98 -3.36
CA ALA A 233 2.31 21.30 -3.68
C ALA A 233 1.03 21.20 -4.52
N ASN A 234 0.92 20.16 -5.35
CA ASN A 234 -0.31 19.81 -6.05
C ASN A 234 -0.50 18.29 -6.07
N ALA A 235 -1.74 17.86 -6.26
CA ALA A 235 -2.13 16.47 -6.37
C ALA A 235 -3.27 16.32 -7.38
N LYS A 236 -3.34 15.18 -8.04
CA LYS A 236 -4.47 14.82 -8.91
C LYS A 236 -4.94 13.42 -8.63
N MET A 237 -6.24 13.21 -8.80
CA MET A 237 -6.85 11.88 -8.89
C MET A 237 -7.26 11.62 -10.33
N GLN A 238 -7.01 10.42 -10.82
CA GLN A 238 -7.46 9.95 -12.13
C GLN A 238 -8.06 8.54 -12.01
N ILE A 239 -9.11 8.26 -12.78
CA ILE A 239 -9.59 6.91 -13.04
C ILE A 239 -9.54 6.73 -14.55
N ARG A 240 -8.82 5.72 -15.02
CA ARG A 240 -8.58 5.51 -16.45
C ARG A 240 -8.63 4.04 -16.86
N ASN A 241 -8.96 3.78 -18.12
CA ASN A 241 -8.86 2.47 -18.72
C ASN A 241 -7.39 2.04 -18.84
N VAL A 242 -7.07 0.79 -18.48
CA VAL A 242 -5.71 0.25 -18.59
C VAL A 242 -5.29 0.02 -20.04
N GLU A 243 -6.20 -0.47 -20.89
CA GLU A 243 -5.93 -0.81 -22.29
C GLU A 243 -5.90 0.43 -23.20
N THR A 244 -6.89 1.31 -23.07
CA THR A 244 -7.05 2.46 -23.99
C THR A 244 -6.41 3.74 -23.49
N GLY A 245 -6.11 3.83 -22.19
CA GLY A 245 -5.67 5.07 -21.54
C GLY A 245 -6.77 6.13 -21.41
N GLU A 246 -8.01 5.83 -21.79
CA GLU A 246 -9.14 6.75 -21.67
C GLU A 246 -9.36 7.15 -20.21
N ILE A 247 -9.48 8.45 -19.96
CA ILE A 247 -9.73 9.00 -18.62
C ILE A 247 -11.23 9.09 -18.38
N TYR A 248 -11.75 8.26 -17.47
CA TYR A 248 -13.14 8.28 -17.05
C TYR A 248 -13.42 9.40 -16.05
N LYS A 249 -12.46 9.69 -15.17
CA LYS A 249 -12.59 10.72 -14.15
C LYS A 249 -11.24 11.35 -13.84
N GLN A 250 -11.22 12.66 -13.68
CA GLN A 250 -10.02 13.38 -13.22
C GLN A 250 -10.41 14.57 -12.36
N ARG A 251 -9.59 14.84 -11.33
CA ARG A 251 -9.72 16.03 -10.51
C ARG A 251 -8.38 16.44 -9.91
N GLU A 252 -8.02 17.72 -10.02
CA GLU A 252 -6.95 18.29 -9.19
C GLU A 252 -7.43 18.52 -7.76
N LEU A 253 -6.58 18.17 -6.81
CA LEU A 253 -6.89 18.13 -5.38
C LEU A 253 -6.21 19.28 -4.62
N GLY A 254 -5.26 19.99 -5.25
CA GLY A 254 -4.42 20.98 -4.60
C GLY A 254 -3.33 20.34 -3.74
N SER A 255 -2.78 21.10 -2.80
CA SER A 255 -1.69 20.65 -1.94
C SER A 255 -2.12 19.52 -1.00
N MET A 256 -1.25 18.53 -0.81
CA MET A 256 -1.41 17.48 0.21
C MET A 256 -0.18 17.42 1.10
N GLY A 257 -0.37 17.50 2.41
CA GLY A 257 0.74 17.48 3.38
C GLY A 257 1.18 16.07 3.71
N ALA A 258 2.46 15.88 4.00
CA ALA A 258 2.99 14.64 4.54
C ALA A 258 2.44 14.36 5.95
N GLY A 259 2.45 13.09 6.33
CA GLY A 259 2.40 12.70 7.74
C GLY A 259 3.63 13.20 8.50
N PHE A 260 3.43 13.58 9.76
CA PHE A 260 4.51 14.06 10.63
C PHE A 260 4.29 13.65 12.08
N TYR A 261 5.38 13.45 12.83
CA TYR A 261 5.30 13.10 14.24
C TYR A 261 5.08 14.37 15.09
N TYR A 262 3.98 14.41 15.84
CA TYR A 262 3.69 15.51 16.76
C TYR A 262 4.04 15.10 18.20
N SER A 263 5.21 15.52 18.66
CA SER A 263 5.79 15.11 19.94
C SER A 263 4.91 15.43 21.16
N ALA A 264 4.19 16.55 21.14
CA ALA A 264 3.30 16.92 22.25
C ALA A 264 2.10 15.96 22.40
N ALA A 265 1.67 15.31 21.32
CA ALA A 265 0.63 14.27 21.34
C ALA A 265 1.20 12.84 21.36
N SER A 266 2.53 12.68 21.32
CA SER A 266 3.22 11.40 21.16
C SER A 266 2.69 10.54 20.01
N ALA A 267 2.24 11.17 18.92
CA ALA A 267 1.53 10.49 17.84
C ALA A 267 1.83 11.09 16.47
N TRP A 268 1.81 10.22 15.44
CA TRP A 268 1.80 10.65 14.05
C TRP A 268 0.49 11.37 13.71
N GLN A 269 0.61 12.44 12.94
CA GLN A 269 -0.50 13.22 12.40
C GLN A 269 -0.56 13.02 10.90
N ARG A 270 -1.77 13.15 10.32
CA ARG A 270 -2.02 13.02 8.87
C ARG A 270 -1.53 11.68 8.27
N VAL A 271 -1.61 10.61 9.07
CA VAL A 271 -1.23 9.25 8.65
C VAL A 271 -2.04 8.73 7.46
N SER A 272 -3.23 9.30 7.24
CA SER A 272 -4.10 8.98 6.12
C SER A 272 -4.97 10.19 5.77
N GLN A 273 -5.20 10.40 4.47
CA GLN A 273 -5.97 11.53 3.94
C GLN A 273 -6.95 11.02 2.88
N PRO A 274 -8.24 11.39 2.96
CA PRO A 274 -9.25 10.93 2.02
C PRO A 274 -9.21 11.71 0.71
N VAL A 275 -9.20 10.99 -0.41
CA VAL A 275 -9.44 11.52 -1.76
C VAL A 275 -10.79 11.02 -2.24
N ASN A 276 -11.77 11.91 -2.38
CA ASN A 276 -13.13 11.51 -2.78
C ASN A 276 -13.16 11.00 -4.23
N LEU A 277 -13.52 9.75 -4.42
CA LEU A 277 -13.71 9.12 -5.73
C LEU A 277 -15.15 9.31 -6.20
N THR A 278 -16.13 8.81 -5.43
CA THR A 278 -17.55 8.72 -5.81
C THR A 278 -17.70 8.23 -7.25
N TRP A 279 -17.37 6.97 -7.49
CA TRP A 279 -17.34 6.37 -8.81
C TRP A 279 -18.01 5.00 -8.82
N SER A 280 -19.06 4.86 -9.61
CA SER A 280 -19.88 3.66 -9.73
C SER A 280 -19.54 2.86 -10.98
N GLY A 281 -18.26 2.78 -11.37
CA GLY A 281 -17.83 2.01 -12.54
C GLY A 281 -18.35 2.57 -13.88
N THR A 282 -18.29 3.89 -14.07
CA THR A 282 -18.82 4.57 -15.26
C THR A 282 -17.74 5.28 -16.08
N ASP A 283 -17.99 5.47 -17.37
CA ASP A 283 -17.16 6.29 -18.25
C ASP A 283 -17.29 7.80 -17.96
N ALA A 284 -16.63 8.64 -18.77
CA ALA A 284 -16.67 10.09 -18.61
C ALA A 284 -18.06 10.70 -18.88
N GLN A 285 -18.95 9.98 -19.56
CA GLN A 285 -20.33 10.36 -19.86
C GLN A 285 -21.33 9.79 -18.83
N GLY A 286 -20.84 9.09 -17.81
CA GLY A 286 -21.65 8.47 -16.77
C GLY A 286 -22.36 7.19 -17.22
N GLN A 287 -21.96 6.58 -18.35
CA GLN A 287 -22.49 5.29 -18.77
C GLN A 287 -21.75 4.15 -18.06
N PRO A 288 -22.45 3.07 -17.65
CA PRO A 288 -21.81 1.90 -17.08
C PRO A 288 -20.76 1.32 -18.04
N LEU A 289 -19.57 1.06 -17.50
CA LEU A 289 -18.51 0.39 -18.24
C LEU A 289 -18.88 -1.07 -18.56
N PRO A 290 -18.42 -1.62 -19.69
CA PRO A 290 -18.64 -3.02 -20.04
C PRO A 290 -18.04 -4.01 -19.04
N GLU A 291 -18.63 -5.21 -18.98
CA GLU A 291 -18.09 -6.37 -18.28
C GLU A 291 -16.62 -6.64 -18.65
N GLY A 292 -15.78 -6.95 -17.65
CA GLY A 292 -14.37 -7.24 -17.83
C GLY A 292 -13.49 -6.00 -18.08
N THR A 293 -14.05 -4.79 -18.11
CA THR A 293 -13.26 -3.57 -18.23
C THR A 293 -12.32 -3.44 -17.03
N VAL A 294 -11.04 -3.26 -17.29
CA VAL A 294 -10.03 -3.00 -16.27
C VAL A 294 -9.69 -1.51 -16.24
N ALA A 295 -9.80 -0.90 -15.06
CA ALA A 295 -9.43 0.48 -14.81
C ALA A 295 -8.38 0.61 -13.70
N GLU A 296 -7.64 1.71 -13.73
CA GLU A 296 -6.73 2.13 -12.66
C GLU A 296 -7.32 3.34 -11.94
N VAL A 297 -7.40 3.27 -10.61
CA VAL A 297 -7.63 4.40 -9.73
C VAL A 297 -6.28 4.91 -9.26
N GLN A 298 -5.97 6.16 -9.60
CA GLN A 298 -4.66 6.76 -9.37
C GLN A 298 -4.74 8.03 -8.55
N VAL A 299 -3.76 8.21 -7.67
CA VAL A 299 -3.45 9.49 -7.02
C VAL A 299 -2.00 9.82 -7.30
N THR A 300 -1.76 10.97 -7.92
CA THR A 300 -0.41 11.46 -8.23
C THR A 300 -0.11 12.70 -7.38
N LEU A 301 1.06 12.72 -6.74
CA LEU A 301 1.52 13.81 -5.88
C LEU A 301 2.73 14.51 -6.50
N ALA A 302 2.65 15.83 -6.65
CA ALA A 302 3.73 16.65 -7.17
C ALA A 302 4.33 17.55 -6.08
N PRO A 303 5.61 17.36 -5.70
CA PRO A 303 6.34 18.33 -4.87
C PRO A 303 6.38 19.72 -5.50
N GLU A 304 6.66 20.74 -4.70
CA GLU A 304 6.79 22.13 -5.15
C GLU A 304 7.80 22.33 -6.28
N TYR A 305 8.84 21.48 -6.34
CA TYR A 305 9.84 21.49 -7.41
C TYR A 305 9.23 21.34 -8.82
N TYR A 306 8.08 20.66 -8.93
CA TYR A 306 7.38 20.41 -10.19
C TYR A 306 6.21 21.35 -10.43
N VAL A 307 6.05 22.38 -9.60
CA VAL A 307 4.98 23.37 -9.74
C VAL A 307 5.60 24.73 -10.00
N ASP A 308 5.30 25.31 -11.17
CA ASP A 308 5.80 26.63 -11.51
C ASP A 308 5.23 27.68 -10.54
N ALA A 309 6.13 28.32 -9.78
CA ALA A 309 5.75 29.24 -8.71
C ALA A 309 4.95 30.47 -9.18
N LYS A 310 5.00 30.82 -10.47
CA LYS A 310 4.31 31.99 -11.03
C LYS A 310 2.93 31.65 -11.57
N SER A 311 2.82 30.57 -12.35
CA SER A 311 1.58 30.15 -13.02
C SER A 311 0.77 29.14 -12.22
N GLY A 312 1.38 28.47 -11.24
CA GLY A 312 0.79 27.35 -10.51
C GLY A 312 0.64 26.08 -11.35
N ARG A 313 1.16 26.06 -12.58
CA ARG A 313 1.09 24.88 -13.46
C ARG A 313 2.01 23.78 -12.94
N THR A 314 1.47 22.58 -12.81
CA THR A 314 2.23 21.38 -12.48
C THR A 314 2.76 20.70 -13.74
N ASP A 315 4.03 20.33 -13.73
CA ASP A 315 4.65 19.51 -14.78
C ASP A 315 4.49 18.03 -14.46
N TRP A 316 3.31 17.48 -14.76
CA TRP A 316 2.95 16.09 -14.45
C TRP A 316 3.82 15.06 -15.19
N GLU A 317 4.38 15.42 -16.36
CA GLU A 317 5.16 14.51 -17.20
C GLU A 317 6.62 14.39 -16.75
N ALA A 318 7.10 15.30 -15.90
CA ALA A 318 8.45 15.27 -15.33
C ALA A 318 8.55 14.43 -14.04
N LEU A 319 7.41 13.98 -13.51
CA LEU A 319 7.36 13.17 -12.30
C LEU A 319 7.90 11.75 -12.56
N GLY A 320 8.57 11.21 -11.55
CA GLY A 320 9.05 9.83 -11.51
C GLY A 320 8.00 8.86 -11.00
N ASP A 321 8.33 7.56 -11.06
CA ASP A 321 7.38 6.47 -10.79
C ASP A 321 6.80 6.50 -9.36
N GLY A 322 7.61 6.92 -8.38
CA GLY A 322 7.21 7.07 -6.99
C GLY A 322 6.16 8.17 -6.73
N ALA A 323 5.84 9.01 -7.72
CA ALA A 323 4.83 10.06 -7.58
C ALA A 323 3.39 9.55 -7.61
N THR A 324 3.14 8.36 -8.16
CA THR A 324 1.78 7.86 -8.41
C THR A 324 1.49 6.58 -7.64
N LEU A 325 0.44 6.61 -6.84
CA LEU A 325 -0.16 5.43 -6.24
C LEU A 325 -1.28 4.93 -7.16
N THR A 326 -1.28 3.64 -7.45
CA THR A 326 -2.23 2.99 -8.37
C THR A 326 -2.92 1.81 -7.69
N THR A 327 -4.22 1.67 -7.88
CA THR A 327 -4.97 0.45 -7.55
C THR A 327 -5.86 0.09 -8.72
N GLN A 328 -5.83 -1.18 -9.13
CA GLN A 328 -6.64 -1.70 -10.23
C GLN A 328 -8.08 -1.95 -9.76
N VAL A 329 -9.01 -1.95 -10.70
CA VAL A 329 -10.39 -2.40 -10.50
C VAL A 329 -10.89 -3.07 -11.78
N THR A 330 -11.47 -4.26 -11.63
CA THR A 330 -12.14 -4.99 -12.72
C THR A 330 -13.65 -4.81 -12.59
N ILE A 331 -14.32 -4.45 -13.68
CA ILE A 331 -15.79 -4.45 -13.74
C ILE A 331 -16.28 -5.87 -13.89
N ASP A 332 -17.06 -6.33 -12.92
CA ASP A 332 -17.57 -7.70 -12.86
C ASP A 332 -19.01 -7.70 -12.32
N ASN A 333 -19.95 -7.94 -13.23
CA ASN A 333 -21.38 -7.98 -12.97
C ASN A 333 -21.93 -9.40 -13.06
N THR A 334 -21.08 -10.38 -13.38
CA THR A 334 -21.52 -11.74 -13.65
C THR A 334 -21.79 -12.43 -12.32
N THR A 335 -22.98 -12.99 -12.16
CA THR A 335 -23.28 -13.78 -10.95
C THR A 335 -22.60 -15.15 -11.05
N PRO A 336 -21.98 -15.67 -9.97
CA PRO A 336 -21.39 -16.99 -9.98
C PRO A 336 -22.44 -18.08 -10.25
N GLU A 337 -22.02 -19.20 -10.83
CA GLU A 337 -22.86 -20.36 -11.12
C GLU A 337 -22.64 -21.49 -10.08
N LEU A 338 -23.72 -21.97 -9.49
CA LEU A 338 -23.75 -23.20 -8.70
C LEU A 338 -23.92 -24.40 -9.64
N THR A 339 -22.81 -25.03 -10.01
CA THR A 339 -22.79 -26.13 -11.01
C THR A 339 -23.08 -27.50 -10.40
N GLY A 340 -23.04 -27.63 -9.07
CA GLY A 340 -23.39 -28.89 -8.41
C GLY A 340 -23.67 -28.73 -6.91
N VAL A 341 -24.71 -29.41 -6.43
CA VAL A 341 -24.97 -29.58 -5.00
C VAL A 341 -25.35 -31.03 -4.76
N SER A 342 -24.60 -31.74 -3.92
CA SER A 342 -24.85 -33.15 -3.60
C SER A 342 -24.81 -33.40 -2.10
N VAL A 343 -25.70 -34.29 -1.63
CA VAL A 343 -25.82 -34.65 -0.22
C VAL A 343 -25.50 -36.13 -0.08
N ASP A 344 -24.57 -36.45 0.81
CA ASP A 344 -24.30 -37.82 1.23
C ASP A 344 -25.02 -38.08 2.57
N PRO A 345 -26.11 -38.88 2.57
CA PRO A 345 -26.85 -39.21 3.79
C PRO A 345 -26.05 -40.08 4.76
N VAL A 346 -25.08 -40.86 4.28
CA VAL A 346 -24.33 -41.83 5.09
C VAL A 346 -23.24 -41.11 5.86
N SER A 347 -22.42 -40.33 5.17
CA SER A 347 -21.35 -39.55 5.82
C SER A 347 -21.84 -38.22 6.40
N ARG A 348 -23.11 -37.87 6.16
CA ARG A 348 -23.75 -36.60 6.55
C ARG A 348 -22.94 -35.41 6.07
N GLN A 349 -22.63 -35.39 4.79
CA GLN A 349 -21.87 -34.32 4.15
C GLN A 349 -22.66 -33.69 3.00
N LEU A 350 -22.37 -32.43 2.71
CA LEU A 350 -22.92 -31.71 1.57
C LEU A 350 -21.79 -31.09 0.77
N THR A 351 -21.70 -31.44 -0.51
CA THR A 351 -20.72 -30.87 -1.43
C THR A 351 -21.38 -29.77 -2.24
N VAL A 352 -20.76 -28.60 -2.27
CA VAL A 352 -21.13 -27.48 -3.13
C VAL A 352 -20.02 -27.30 -4.17
N THR A 353 -20.40 -27.24 -5.45
CA THR A 353 -19.52 -26.96 -6.58
C THR A 353 -19.98 -25.69 -7.28
N ALA A 354 -19.05 -24.79 -7.54
CA ALA A 354 -19.33 -23.50 -8.15
C ALA A 354 -18.25 -23.08 -9.14
N LYS A 355 -18.62 -22.14 -10.01
CA LYS A 355 -17.73 -21.50 -10.98
C LYS A 355 -18.16 -20.04 -11.12
N ASP A 356 -17.19 -19.17 -11.39
CA ASP A 356 -17.45 -17.79 -11.79
C ASP A 356 -16.70 -17.46 -13.10
N ASN A 357 -17.06 -16.39 -13.80
CA ASN A 357 -16.30 -15.93 -14.98
C ASN A 357 -14.91 -15.41 -14.56
N GLN A 358 -14.82 -14.72 -13.43
CA GLN A 358 -13.59 -14.26 -12.81
C GLN A 358 -13.18 -15.24 -11.71
N PHE A 359 -13.59 -14.99 -10.46
CA PHE A 359 -13.11 -15.73 -9.30
C PHE A 359 -14.23 -15.92 -8.28
N VAL A 360 -14.39 -17.15 -7.83
CA VAL A 360 -15.19 -17.49 -6.66
C VAL A 360 -14.42 -17.08 -5.39
N ALA A 361 -14.95 -16.13 -4.65
CA ALA A 361 -14.39 -15.67 -3.39
C ALA A 361 -14.75 -16.64 -2.25
N ILE A 362 -16.02 -17.04 -2.15
CA ILE A 362 -16.53 -17.80 -1.01
C ILE A 362 -17.55 -18.84 -1.45
N LEU A 363 -17.48 -20.02 -0.81
CA LEU A 363 -18.60 -20.96 -0.68
C LEU A 363 -18.98 -21.03 0.79
N SER A 364 -20.26 -20.78 1.11
CA SER A 364 -20.77 -20.85 2.47
C SER A 364 -22.03 -21.70 2.55
N LEU A 365 -22.25 -22.30 3.71
CA LEU A 365 -23.43 -23.12 3.99
C LEU A 365 -24.04 -22.69 5.32
N TYR A 366 -25.34 -22.39 5.32
CA TYR A 366 -26.05 -22.00 6.55
C TYR A 366 -27.47 -22.58 6.61
N ASN A 367 -28.04 -22.57 7.81
CA ASN A 367 -29.46 -22.86 8.01
C ASN A 367 -30.27 -21.56 7.80
N PRO A 368 -31.17 -21.50 6.80
CA PRO A 368 -31.93 -20.28 6.50
C PRO A 368 -32.95 -19.91 7.58
N ASP A 369 -33.37 -20.86 8.44
CA ASP A 369 -34.41 -20.64 9.45
C ASP A 369 -33.87 -19.93 10.70
N ASN A 370 -32.58 -20.16 11.05
CA ASN A 370 -31.98 -19.62 12.27
C ASN A 370 -30.61 -18.94 12.06
N GLY A 371 -30.08 -18.92 10.83
CA GLY A 371 -28.81 -18.31 10.49
C GLY A 371 -27.57 -19.08 10.94
N ALA A 372 -27.69 -20.30 11.46
CA ALA A 372 -26.54 -21.09 11.89
C ALA A 372 -25.61 -21.41 10.70
N SER A 373 -24.33 -21.07 10.81
CA SER A 373 -23.30 -21.39 9.80
C SER A 373 -22.74 -22.80 10.00
N TYR A 374 -22.59 -23.53 8.90
CA TYR A 374 -21.97 -24.87 8.83
C TYR A 374 -20.60 -24.84 8.17
N GLY A 375 -20.12 -23.65 7.79
CA GLY A 375 -18.79 -23.45 7.26
C GLY A 375 -18.75 -22.33 6.23
N ILE A 376 -17.57 -21.76 6.11
CA ILE A 376 -17.17 -20.81 5.08
C ILE A 376 -15.86 -21.35 4.51
N PHE A 377 -15.81 -21.47 3.19
CA PHE A 377 -14.64 -21.91 2.45
C PHE A 377 -14.24 -20.85 1.45
N THR A 378 -12.94 -20.59 1.43
CA THR A 378 -12.31 -19.59 0.57
C THR A 378 -11.35 -20.33 -0.35
N PRO A 379 -11.64 -20.45 -1.66
CA PRO A 379 -10.86 -21.33 -2.52
C PRO A 379 -9.45 -20.81 -2.84
N ASN A 380 -9.19 -19.51 -2.65
CA ASN A 380 -7.93 -18.83 -3.00
C ASN A 380 -7.48 -19.12 -4.45
N GLN A 381 -8.40 -19.00 -5.41
CA GLN A 381 -8.19 -19.32 -6.82
C GLN A 381 -7.10 -18.47 -7.47
N GLN A 382 -6.03 -19.09 -7.93
CA GLN A 382 -4.91 -18.37 -8.54
C GLN A 382 -5.18 -18.02 -10.01
N THR A 383 -6.14 -18.68 -10.65
CA THR A 383 -6.52 -18.41 -12.04
C THR A 383 -8.03 -18.24 -12.19
N PRO A 384 -8.48 -17.36 -13.09
CA PRO A 384 -9.91 -17.10 -13.26
C PRO A 384 -10.62 -18.28 -13.91
N SER A 385 -11.95 -18.32 -13.80
CA SER A 385 -12.82 -19.33 -14.43
C SER A 385 -12.60 -20.77 -13.97
N GLU A 386 -11.88 -21.00 -12.87
CA GLU A 386 -11.74 -22.32 -12.27
C GLU A 386 -13.04 -22.80 -11.60
N THR A 387 -13.28 -24.12 -11.65
CA THR A 387 -14.37 -24.74 -10.89
C THR A 387 -13.85 -25.17 -9.52
N VAL A 388 -14.56 -24.79 -8.47
CA VAL A 388 -14.20 -25.07 -7.09
C VAL A 388 -15.27 -25.91 -6.42
N SER A 389 -14.86 -26.79 -5.51
CA SER A 389 -15.78 -27.62 -4.71
C SER A 389 -15.39 -27.60 -3.24
N GLN A 390 -16.38 -27.54 -2.36
CA GLN A 390 -16.20 -27.69 -0.93
C GLN A 390 -17.17 -28.72 -0.37
N VAL A 391 -16.67 -29.54 0.56
CA VAL A 391 -17.47 -30.49 1.32
C VAL A 391 -17.71 -29.95 2.74
N PHE A 392 -18.96 -29.83 3.15
CA PHE A 392 -19.37 -29.35 4.46
C PHE A 392 -19.87 -30.50 5.33
N ASP A 393 -19.47 -30.51 6.61
CA ASP A 393 -19.89 -31.50 7.59
C ASP A 393 -21.24 -31.12 8.23
N LEU A 394 -22.20 -32.05 8.17
CA LEU A 394 -23.57 -31.90 8.69
C LEU A 394 -23.88 -32.89 9.82
N SER A 395 -22.85 -33.44 10.47
CA SER A 395 -23.00 -34.40 11.57
C SER A 395 -23.91 -33.89 12.70
N ASN A 396 -23.89 -32.58 12.97
CA ASN A 396 -24.68 -31.95 14.04
C ASN A 396 -25.95 -31.23 13.55
N PHE A 397 -26.33 -31.38 12.28
CA PHE A 397 -27.49 -30.69 11.71
C PHE A 397 -28.82 -31.39 12.08
N THR A 398 -29.83 -30.62 12.52
CA THR A 398 -31.14 -31.17 12.94
C THR A 398 -32.34 -30.50 12.26
N GLY A 399 -32.11 -29.65 11.25
CA GLY A 399 -33.17 -28.97 10.51
C GLY A 399 -33.66 -29.75 9.27
N THR A 400 -34.44 -29.10 8.43
CA THR A 400 -34.96 -29.69 7.18
C THR A 400 -34.42 -29.01 5.92
N LYS A 401 -33.83 -27.82 6.06
CA LYS A 401 -33.29 -27.02 4.95
C LYS A 401 -31.90 -26.46 5.26
N LEU A 402 -31.09 -26.39 4.22
CA LEU A 402 -29.79 -25.70 4.21
C LEU A 402 -29.75 -24.77 3.01
N ARG A 403 -28.98 -23.69 3.10
CA ARG A 403 -28.77 -22.74 2.03
C ARG A 403 -27.30 -22.65 1.70
N ALA A 404 -26.94 -23.02 0.48
CA ALA A 404 -25.63 -22.80 -0.09
C ALA A 404 -25.58 -21.41 -0.72
N VAL A 405 -24.54 -20.64 -0.42
CA VAL A 405 -24.31 -19.33 -1.04
C VAL A 405 -22.89 -19.23 -1.53
N VAL A 406 -22.76 -18.77 -2.77
CA VAL A 406 -21.48 -18.51 -3.44
C VAL A 406 -21.38 -17.02 -3.68
N TYR A 407 -20.24 -16.45 -3.34
CA TYR A 407 -19.89 -15.07 -3.68
C TYR A 407 -18.66 -15.05 -4.58
N ASP A 408 -18.63 -14.11 -5.52
CA ASP A 408 -17.40 -13.68 -6.19
C ASP A 408 -16.76 -12.49 -5.46
N TYR A 409 -15.69 -11.92 -6.02
CA TYR A 409 -15.02 -10.76 -5.42
C TYR A 409 -15.69 -9.40 -5.70
N ALA A 410 -16.62 -9.33 -6.66
CA ALA A 410 -17.50 -8.18 -6.85
C ALA A 410 -18.74 -8.22 -5.94
N ALA A 411 -18.83 -9.23 -5.07
CA ALA A 411 -19.96 -9.52 -4.19
C ALA A 411 -21.26 -9.89 -4.93
N ASN A 412 -21.17 -10.34 -6.19
CA ASN A 412 -22.30 -11.02 -6.82
C ASN A 412 -22.51 -12.35 -6.11
N SER A 413 -23.77 -12.80 -6.04
CA SER A 413 -24.10 -14.00 -5.27
C SER A 413 -25.10 -14.91 -5.93
N ALA A 414 -24.85 -16.21 -5.81
CA ALA A 414 -25.80 -17.26 -6.15
C ALA A 414 -26.20 -18.02 -4.89
N VAL A 415 -27.49 -18.30 -4.78
CA VAL A 415 -28.11 -18.93 -3.61
C VAL A 415 -28.89 -20.16 -4.03
N TYR A 416 -28.72 -21.26 -3.31
CA TYR A 416 -29.49 -22.48 -3.53
C TYR A 416 -29.93 -23.13 -2.22
N ASP A 417 -31.24 -23.34 -2.10
CA ASP A 417 -31.86 -24.01 -0.95
C ASP A 417 -31.92 -25.52 -1.17
N VAL A 418 -31.32 -26.27 -0.25
CA VAL A 418 -31.23 -27.73 -0.26
C VAL A 418 -32.18 -28.29 0.80
N SER A 419 -33.17 -29.06 0.37
CA SER A 419 -34.03 -29.81 1.28
C SER A 419 -33.34 -31.11 1.69
N VAL A 420 -33.07 -31.24 2.99
CA VAL A 420 -32.31 -32.36 3.57
C VAL A 420 -33.08 -33.11 4.66
N GLY A 421 -34.28 -32.64 5.01
CA GLY A 421 -35.12 -33.22 6.06
C GLY A 421 -35.36 -34.72 5.87
N GLU A 422 -35.95 -35.12 4.75
CA GLU A 422 -36.20 -36.53 4.42
C GLU A 422 -34.89 -37.33 4.28
N ILE A 423 -33.85 -36.72 3.72
CA ILE A 423 -32.54 -37.34 3.47
C ILE A 423 -31.87 -37.77 4.78
N PHE A 424 -31.94 -36.92 5.81
CA PHE A 424 -31.38 -37.21 7.13
C PHE A 424 -32.38 -37.81 8.12
N GLY A 425 -33.63 -38.03 7.70
CA GLY A 425 -34.71 -38.50 8.58
C GLY A 425 -35.15 -37.47 9.63
N ASN A 426 -34.83 -36.19 9.42
CA ASN A 426 -35.29 -35.10 10.27
C ASN A 426 -36.74 -34.77 9.89
N GLN A 427 -37.69 -35.05 10.80
CA GLN A 427 -39.10 -34.70 10.60
C GLN A 427 -39.34 -33.22 10.92
N GLU A 428 -40.17 -32.57 10.11
CA GLU A 428 -40.71 -31.26 10.45
C GLU A 428 -41.51 -31.38 11.75
N VAL A 429 -41.14 -30.60 12.77
CA VAL A 429 -41.90 -30.57 14.03
C VAL A 429 -43.19 -29.79 13.76
N VAL A 430 -44.23 -30.49 13.33
CA VAL A 430 -45.59 -29.96 13.33
C VAL A 430 -45.98 -29.78 14.79
N THR A 431 -45.93 -28.54 15.27
CA THR A 431 -46.36 -28.26 16.64
C THR A 431 -47.89 -28.34 16.67
N GLU A 432 -48.43 -29.40 17.27
CA GLU A 432 -49.84 -29.45 17.62
C GLU A 432 -50.10 -28.42 18.72
N PHE A 433 -50.79 -27.33 18.39
CA PHE A 433 -51.27 -26.39 19.39
C PHE A 433 -52.73 -26.73 19.73
N GLY A 434 -52.96 -26.96 21.02
CA GLY A 434 -54.28 -27.16 21.61
C GLY A 434 -54.69 -25.93 22.40
N ALA A 435 -55.86 -25.37 22.10
CA ALA A 435 -56.48 -24.37 22.96
C ALA A 435 -57.61 -25.03 23.76
N PHE A 436 -57.58 -24.92 25.08
CA PHE A 436 -58.70 -25.36 25.91
C PHE A 436 -59.75 -24.25 25.97
N TRP A 437 -60.89 -24.46 25.33
CA TRP A 437 -61.99 -23.50 25.31
C TRP A 437 -63.32 -24.18 25.59
N SER A 438 -64.08 -23.62 26.53
CA SER A 438 -65.45 -24.05 26.85
C SER A 438 -65.61 -25.55 27.19
N GLY A 439 -64.63 -26.14 27.88
CA GLY A 439 -64.70 -27.51 28.38
C GLY A 439 -64.18 -28.59 27.42
N GLU A 440 -63.70 -28.21 26.24
CA GLU A 440 -63.10 -29.13 25.27
C GLU A 440 -61.73 -28.64 24.79
N TRP A 441 -60.89 -29.58 24.35
CA TRP A 441 -59.63 -29.29 23.67
C TRP A 441 -59.88 -29.09 22.18
N LEU A 442 -59.59 -27.90 21.67
CA LEU A 442 -59.53 -27.62 20.24
C LEU A 442 -58.11 -27.84 19.77
N LEU A 443 -57.89 -28.90 18.99
CA LEU A 443 -56.61 -29.24 18.38
C LEU A 443 -56.60 -28.72 16.94
N PHE A 444 -55.54 -28.01 16.57
CA PHE A 444 -55.34 -27.50 15.22
C PHE A 444 -54.22 -28.30 14.54
N ASN A 445 -54.31 -28.46 13.21
CA ASN A 445 -53.38 -29.24 12.36
C ASN A 445 -53.36 -30.77 12.57
N ARG A 446 -54.52 -31.38 12.86
CA ARG A 446 -54.65 -32.84 12.77
C ARG A 446 -55.07 -33.24 11.35
N ASP A 447 -54.27 -34.07 10.69
CA ASP A 447 -54.66 -34.69 9.43
C ASP A 447 -56.01 -35.41 9.56
N SER A 448 -56.94 -35.12 8.66
CA SER A 448 -58.35 -35.55 8.71
C SER A 448 -58.58 -37.04 8.46
N SER A 449 -57.55 -37.88 8.48
CA SER A 449 -57.62 -39.30 8.10
C SER A 449 -57.86 -40.26 9.26
N ALA A 450 -57.91 -39.79 10.51
CA ALA A 450 -58.07 -40.66 11.68
C ALA A 450 -59.25 -40.25 12.60
N ALA A 451 -60.48 -40.30 12.07
CA ALA A 451 -61.70 -40.22 12.86
C ALA A 451 -62.48 -41.55 12.81
N ALA A 452 -62.04 -42.53 13.60
CA ALA A 452 -62.85 -43.69 13.97
C ALA A 452 -63.15 -43.66 15.48
N CYS A 453 -64.35 -43.16 15.78
CA CYS A 453 -65.26 -43.51 16.88
C CYS A 453 -64.67 -44.16 18.15
N ARG A 454 -64.84 -43.49 19.31
CA ARG A 454 -65.31 -44.12 20.57
C ARG A 454 -65.78 -43.06 21.57
N ARG A 455 -67.08 -43.11 21.90
CA ARG A 455 -67.68 -42.50 23.10
C ARG A 455 -67.33 -43.35 24.32
N GLY A 456 -67.02 -42.72 25.45
CA GLY A 456 -66.91 -43.39 26.76
C GLY A 456 -66.97 -42.37 27.92
N TRP A 457 -68.01 -42.48 28.74
CA TRP A 457 -68.26 -41.71 29.97
C TRP A 457 -67.39 -42.15 31.15
N ALA A 458 -67.01 -41.21 32.03
CA ALA A 458 -66.98 -41.32 33.52
C ALA A 458 -66.40 -40.01 34.12
N ALA A 459 -67.21 -39.14 34.72
CA ALA A 459 -67.59 -39.10 36.14
C ALA A 459 -66.54 -38.44 37.07
N ALA A 460 -66.82 -37.21 37.48
CA ALA A 460 -66.14 -36.49 38.57
C ALA A 460 -66.95 -36.61 39.88
N PRO A 461 -66.30 -36.49 41.06
CA PRO A 461 -66.95 -35.99 42.26
C PRO A 461 -66.44 -34.58 42.65
N SER A 462 -67.37 -33.84 43.25
CA SER A 462 -67.38 -32.40 43.54
C SER A 462 -66.73 -32.02 44.91
N PRO A 463 -66.64 -30.71 45.24
CA PRO A 463 -65.62 -30.11 46.11
C PRO A 463 -66.10 -29.81 47.55
N GLY A 464 -65.17 -29.40 48.44
CA GLY A 464 -65.56 -28.79 49.72
C GLY A 464 -64.44 -28.22 50.61
N VAL A 465 -64.45 -26.88 50.73
CA VAL A 465 -64.33 -26.08 51.98
C VAL A 465 -62.95 -25.93 52.69
N ARG A 466 -62.45 -24.67 52.75
CA ARG A 466 -61.38 -24.10 53.63
C ARG A 466 -61.94 -23.82 55.07
N PRO A 467 -61.22 -23.26 56.09
CA PRO A 467 -59.83 -22.80 56.24
C PRO A 467 -59.16 -23.15 57.60
N ASN A 468 -57.84 -22.88 57.76
CA ASN A 468 -57.26 -22.16 58.91
C ASN A 468 -55.72 -22.12 58.85
N SER A 469 -55.15 -20.92 58.90
CA SER A 469 -53.79 -20.59 59.37
C SER A 469 -53.82 -20.38 60.91
N PRO A 470 -52.72 -20.28 61.70
CA PRO A 470 -51.40 -19.73 61.33
C PRO A 470 -50.13 -20.26 62.08
N ARG A 471 -48.98 -19.64 61.73
CA ARG A 471 -47.69 -19.47 62.48
C ARG A 471 -46.68 -20.63 62.52
N ARG A 472 -45.48 -20.42 61.94
CA ARG A 472 -44.25 -19.95 62.62
C ARG A 472 -43.07 -19.80 61.62
N ARG A 473 -42.34 -18.69 61.76
CA ARG A 473 -40.97 -18.36 61.29
C ARG A 473 -39.91 -19.13 62.13
N PRO A 474 -38.59 -18.94 61.96
CA PRO A 474 -37.75 -18.77 60.74
C PRO A 474 -36.43 -19.59 60.83
N SER A 475 -35.60 -19.62 59.78
CA SER A 475 -34.14 -19.48 59.96
C SER A 475 -33.40 -19.22 58.64
N SER A 476 -32.51 -18.25 58.72
CA SER A 476 -31.43 -17.85 57.83
C SER A 476 -30.46 -18.96 57.43
N ARG A 477 -29.98 -18.94 56.19
CA ARG A 477 -28.63 -18.51 55.80
C ARG A 477 -28.57 -18.26 54.30
#